data_AF-A0A1M6QQF7-F1
#
_entry.id   AF-A0A1M6QQF7-F1
#
_cell.length_a   1.000
_cell.length_b   1.000
_cell.length_c   1.000
_cell.angle_alpha   90.00
_cell.angle_beta   90.00
_cell.angle_gamma   90.00
#
_symmetry.space_group_name_H-M   'P 1'
#
loop_
_entity.id
_entity.type
_entity.pdbx_description
1 polymer ?
#
loop_
_entity_poly.entity_id
_entity_poly.type
_entity_poly.pdbx_seq_one_letter_code
_entity_poly.pdbx_strand_id
1 'polypeptide(L)' 'MITPEEALKIFKKHFPKTQVLWIREHKDFYSFERRTEDGHSYITGGIPIIDKINGSMYSAHIFKDRQLLNEFKKIDI' A
#
# COMPACT_ATOMS: atom_id res chain seq x y z
N MET A 1 12.98 -7.95 8.97
CA MET A 1 11.74 -7.86 8.17
C MET A 1 10.79 -6.95 8.92
N ILE A 2 10.21 -5.94 8.28
CA ILE A 2 9.34 -4.96 8.93
C ILE A 2 7.90 -5.46 9.07
N THR A 3 7.21 -4.98 10.10
CA THR A 3 5.81 -5.35 10.37
C THR A 3 4.83 -4.53 9.51
N PRO A 4 3.55 -4.95 9.40
CA PRO A 4 2.53 -4.15 8.74
C PRO A 4 2.36 -2.76 9.36
N GLU A 5 2.49 -2.62 10.68
CA GLU A 5 2.40 -1.34 11.40
C GLU A 5 3.59 -0.42 11.07
N GLU A 6 4.80 -0.98 10.94
CA GLU A 6 5.97 -0.23 10.50
C GLU A 6 5.83 0.23 9.04
N ALA A 7 5.31 -0.65 8.17
CA ALA A 7 5.02 -0.28 6.79
C ALA A 7 3.95 0.82 6.72
N LEU A 8 2.89 0.74 7.54
CA LEU A 8 1.88 1.80 7.63
C LEU A 8 2.48 3.13 8.09
N LYS A 9 3.38 3.12 9.08
CA LYS A 9 4.10 4.33 9.52
C LYS A 9 4.93 4.94 8.40
N ILE A 10 5.66 4.12 7.64
CA ILE A 10 6.45 4.57 6.48
C ILE A 10 5.53 5.17 5.41
N PHE A 11 4.40 4.51 5.12
CA PHE A 11 3.41 5.01 4.17
C PHE A 11 2.86 6.38 4.60
N LYS A 12 2.41 6.50 5.85
CA LYS A 12 1.85 7.74 6.40
C LYS A 12 2.85 8.89 6.46
N LYS A 13 4.14 8.60 6.61
CA LYS A 13 5.20 9.62 6.52
C LYS A 13 5.25 10.29 5.14
N HIS A 14 5.02 9.52 4.07
CA HIS A 14 5.02 10.03 2.69
C HIS A 14 3.65 10.57 2.27
N PHE A 15 2.56 9.96 2.75
CA PHE A 15 1.19 10.30 2.39
C PHE A 15 0.33 10.57 3.65
N PRO A 16 0.62 11.64 4.41
CA PRO A 16 0.00 11.88 5.72
C PRO A 16 -1.52 12.08 5.65
N LYS A 17 -1.99 12.72 4.58
CA LYS A 17 -3.41 13.02 4.34
C LYS A 17 -4.19 11.87 3.72
N THR A 18 -3.51 10.79 3.32
CA THR A 18 -4.16 9.70 2.63
C THR A 18 -4.72 8.70 3.64
N GLN A 19 -6.02 8.42 3.58
CA GLN A 19 -6.62 7.37 4.37
C GLN A 19 -6.22 6.00 3.80
N VAL A 20 -5.74 5.11 4.66
CA VAL A 20 -5.48 3.71 4.28
C VAL A 20 -6.68 2.91 4.78
N LEU A 21 -7.26 2.10 3.91
CA LEU A 21 -8.42 1.28 4.24
C LEU A 21 -7.99 -0.13 4.65
N TRP A 22 -7.03 -0.70 3.91
CA TRP A 22 -6.54 -2.05 4.14
C TRP A 22 -5.07 -2.15 3.71
N ILE A 23 -4.34 -3.08 4.32
CA ILE A 23 -2.99 -3.47 3.88
C ILE A 23 -3.09 -4.83 3.17
N ARG A 24 -2.44 -4.96 2.03
CA ARG A 24 -2.27 -6.22 1.31
C ARG A 24 -0.86 -6.74 1.52
N GLU A 25 -0.75 -7.93 2.07
CA GLU A 25 0.51 -8.56 2.44
C GLU A 25 0.91 -9.62 1.40
N HIS A 26 2.05 -9.39 0.75
CA HIS A 26 2.77 -10.38 -0.05
C HIS A 26 3.97 -10.93 0.76
N LYS A 27 4.64 -11.97 0.26
CA LYS A 27 5.84 -12.52 0.90
C LYS A 27 6.97 -11.49 1.01
N ASP A 28 7.11 -10.63 0.00
CA ASP A 28 8.26 -9.70 -0.11
C ASP A 28 7.91 -8.24 0.22
N PHE A 29 6.62 -7.89 0.24
CA PHE A 29 6.22 -6.49 0.36
C PHE A 29 4.81 -6.32 0.92
N TYR A 30 4.50 -5.08 1.30
CA TYR A 30 3.15 -4.61 1.61
C TYR A 30 2.67 -3.64 0.54
N SER A 31 1.39 -3.68 0.20
CA SER A 31 0.72 -2.68 -0.63
C SER A 31 -0.54 -2.16 0.05
N PHE A 32 -1.04 -1.01 -0.39
CA PHE A 32 -2.05 -0.25 0.37
C PHE A 32 -3.25 0.10 -0.48
N GLU A 33 -4.44 -0.29 -0.02
CA GLU A 33 -5.69 0.28 -0.52
C GLU A 33 -5.93 1.60 0.19
N ARG A 34 -6.13 2.67 -0.58
CA ARG A 34 -6.11 4.04 -0.07
C ARG A 34 -7.17 4.92 -0.71
N ARG A 35 -7.64 5.90 0.05
CA ARG A 35 -8.62 6.91 -0.38
C ARG A 35 -8.08 8.31 -0.09
N THR A 36 -8.24 9.23 -1.03
CA THR A 36 -7.92 10.64 -0.84
C THR A 36 -9.02 11.34 -0.03
N GLU A 37 -8.70 12.52 0.53
CA GLU A 37 -9.63 13.28 1.39
C GLU A 37 -10.94 13.65 0.67
N ASP A 38 -10.88 13.85 -0.64
CA ASP A 38 -12.01 14.14 -1.53
C ASP A 38 -12.85 12.90 -1.89
N GLY A 39 -12.57 11.74 -1.29
CA GLY A 39 -13.32 10.51 -1.46
C GLY A 39 -12.97 9.72 -2.71
N HIS A 40 -12.08 10.23 -3.56
CA HIS A 40 -11.63 9.49 -4.73
C HIS A 40 -10.78 8.29 -4.32
N SER A 41 -11.22 7.11 -4.74
CA SER A 41 -10.38 5.91 -4.72
C SER A 41 -9.66 5.92 -6.06
N TYR A 42 -8.34 5.70 -6.05
CA TYR A 42 -7.44 5.72 -7.22
C TYR A 42 -6.95 7.10 -7.65
N ILE A 43 -5.78 7.47 -7.12
CA ILE A 43 -4.87 8.38 -7.82
C ILE A 43 -4.31 7.59 -9.00
N THR A 44 -4.40 8.17 -10.19
CA THR A 44 -3.94 7.70 -11.51
C THR A 44 -2.42 7.41 -11.61
N GLY A 45 -1.72 7.20 -10.50
CA GLY A 45 -0.28 7.06 -10.40
C GLY A 45 0.10 6.03 -9.35
N GLY A 46 0.14 4.77 -9.78
CA GLY A 46 0.79 3.66 -9.08
C GLY A 46 0.17 3.19 -7.76
N ILE A 47 0.31 1.89 -7.49
CA ILE A 47 -0.01 1.28 -6.19
C ILE A 47 1.26 1.37 -5.34
N PRO A 48 1.24 2.09 -4.21
CA PRO A 48 2.39 2.21 -3.33
C PRO A 48 2.70 0.85 -2.70
N ILE A 49 3.98 0.48 -2.74
CA ILE A 49 4.53 -0.76 -2.23
C ILE A 49 5.66 -0.42 -1.25
N ILE A 50 5.74 -1.18 -0.17
CA ILE A 50 6.83 -1.10 0.81
C ILE A 50 7.49 -2.47 0.93
N ASP A 51 8.78 -2.51 0.66
CA ASP A 51 9.61 -3.71 0.79
C ASP A 51 9.71 -4.17 2.25
N LYS A 52 9.48 -5.46 2.49
CA LYS A 52 9.50 -6.04 3.83
C LYS A 52 10.91 -6.15 4.43
N ILE A 53 11.96 -6.16 3.61
CA ILE A 53 13.33 -6.35 4.07
C ILE A 53 13.90 -5.03 4.56
N ASN A 54 13.80 -3.98 3.74
CA ASN A 54 14.48 -2.70 3.99
C ASN A 54 13.53 -1.51 4.22
N GLY A 55 12.21 -1.69 4.06
CA GLY A 55 11.23 -0.61 4.21
C GLY A 55 11.26 0.45 3.12
N SER A 56 11.97 0.20 2.01
CA SER A 56 11.97 1.09 0.85
C SER A 56 10.59 1.14 0.22
N MET A 57 10.21 2.34 -0.22
CA MET A 57 8.91 2.57 -0.85
C MET A 57 9.09 2.75 -2.36
N TYR A 58 8.27 2.06 -3.14
CA TYR A 58 8.19 2.19 -4.59
C TYR A 58 6.73 2.04 -5.03
N SER A 59 6.46 2.04 -6.33
CA SER A 59 5.09 1.95 -6.86
C SER A 59 4.99 0.97 -8.02
N ALA A 60 3.93 0.14 -8.04
CA ALA A 60 3.57 -0.73 -9.15
C ALA A 60 2.49 -0.10 -10.04
N HIS A 61 2.41 -0.46 -11.33
CA HIS A 61 1.45 0.15 -12.25
C HIS A 61 0.06 -0.50 -12.16
N ILE A 62 -0.96 0.33 -11.87
CA ILE A 62 -2.33 -0.09 -11.54
C ILE A 62 -2.98 -1.03 -12.58
N PHE A 63 -2.71 -0.84 -13.88
CA PHE A 63 -3.44 -1.54 -14.94
C PHE A 63 -3.09 -3.04 -15.05
N LYS A 64 -1.90 -3.47 -14.61
CA LYS A 64 -1.47 -4.87 -14.66
C LYS A 64 -1.53 -5.56 -13.31
N ASP A 65 -1.21 -4.82 -12.25
CA ASP A 65 -0.93 -5.44 -10.96
C ASP A 65 -2.14 -5.43 -10.01
N ARG A 66 -3.19 -4.65 -10.28
CA ARG A 66 -4.33 -4.50 -9.35
C ARG A 66 -5.08 -5.79 -9.06
N GLN A 67 -5.36 -6.61 -10.07
CA GLN A 67 -6.03 -7.90 -9.86
C GLN A 67 -5.18 -8.83 -9.00
N LEU A 68 -3.89 -8.94 -9.34
CA LEU A 68 -2.92 -9.74 -8.59
C LEU A 68 -2.82 -9.31 -7.12
N LEU A 69 -2.70 -8.00 -6.84
CA LEU A 69 -2.60 -7.50 -5.48
C LEU A 69 -3.87 -7.73 -4.64
N ASN A 70 -5.05 -7.84 -5.28
CA ASN A 70 -6.30 -8.12 -4.57
C ASN A 70 -6.41 -9.56 -4.07
N GLU A 71 -5.66 -10.49 -4.66
CA GLU A 71 -5.58 -11.89 -4.23
C GLU A 71 -4.70 -12.06 -2.98
N PHE A 72 -3.89 -11.06 -2.65
CA PHE A 72 -3.01 -11.12 -1.51
C PHE A 72 -3.77 -10.98 -0.20
N LYS A 73 -3.16 -11.54 0.86
CA LYS A 73 -3.72 -11.54 2.20
C LYS A 73 -4.07 -10.11 2.62
N LYS A 74 -5.33 -9.91 2.97
CA LYS A 74 -5.85 -8.65 3.46
C LYS A 74 -5.60 -8.56 4.97
N ILE A 75 -5.12 -7.41 5.42
CA ILE A 75 -5.01 -7.05 6.83
C ILE A 75 -5.86 -5.80 7.03
N ASP A 76 -6.83 -5.92 7.93
CA ASP A 76 -7.66 -4.80 8.38
C ASP A 76 -6.88 -3.96 9.40
N ILE A 77 -7.05 -2.63 9.36
CA ILE A 77 -6.28 -1.63 10.13
C ILE A 77 -7.18 -0.73 10.95
#